data_AF-A0A9Q2QNR5-F1
#
_entry.id   AF-A0A9Q2QNR5-F1
#
_cell.length_a   1.000
_cell.length_b   1.000
_cell.length_c   1.000
_cell.angle_alpha   90.00
_cell.angle_beta   90.00
_cell.angle_gamma   90.00
#
_symmetry.space_group_name_H-M   'P 1'
#
loop_
_entity.id
_entity.type
_entity.pdbx_description
1 polymer ?
#
loop_
_entity_poly.entity_id
_entity_poly.type
_entity_poly.pdbx_seq_one_letter_code
_entity_poly.pdbx_strand_id
1 'polypeptide(L)'
;MTQTDPTQSTNHAFPATPAIPGRINWIDATKGLTIMMVVTMHISLGTQAMLGGSDMWLVDFTNFVRPFRVPLFFIIAGLFAAKALQANWRKFLDTKILHFAYFYFLWAVLQLGIKLALPGEGNHNLGLADFWLLPFEPFATLWFIYALALFFLMARLTRAVPPAVMLVFAGALYAADIHTGWTAVDEFSGRFIFFLAGLHASRFVLDFANWTSIHKVAALSITSLGLTAVFVLQNNVVLEPRFDQ
;
A
#
# COMPACT_ATOMS: atom_id res chain seq x y z
N MET A 1 -5.43 -34.67 59.34
CA MET A 1 -4.31 -33.99 58.67
C MET A 1 -4.51 -34.14 57.18
N THR A 2 -5.11 -33.15 56.54
CA THR A 2 -5.43 -33.19 55.11
C THR A 2 -4.37 -32.38 54.38
N GLN A 3 -3.60 -33.07 53.56
CA GLN A 3 -2.44 -32.58 52.82
C GLN A 3 -2.91 -31.62 51.71
N THR A 4 -2.46 -30.37 51.76
CA THR A 4 -2.68 -29.38 50.70
C THR A 4 -1.59 -29.51 49.64
N ASP A 5 -2.00 -29.80 48.41
CA ASP A 5 -1.16 -29.88 47.21
C ASP A 5 -0.81 -28.47 46.68
N PRO A 6 0.47 -28.08 46.56
CA PRO A 6 0.85 -26.73 46.15
C PRO A 6 1.44 -26.70 44.73
N THR A 7 0.66 -26.97 43.67
CA THR A 7 1.15 -26.77 42.28
C THR A 7 0.09 -26.39 41.23
N GLN A 8 -0.95 -25.62 41.57
CA GLN A 8 -1.77 -24.96 40.52
C GLN A 8 -1.07 -23.71 39.98
N SER A 9 -0.17 -23.91 39.01
CA SER A 9 0.29 -22.81 38.15
C SER A 9 -0.90 -22.33 37.31
N THR A 10 -1.46 -21.18 37.66
CA THR A 10 -2.46 -20.51 36.83
C THR A 10 -1.79 -20.02 35.55
N ASN A 11 -1.80 -20.87 34.52
CA ASN A 11 -1.51 -20.46 33.16
C ASN A 11 -2.55 -19.40 32.79
N HIS A 12 -2.18 -18.12 32.90
CA HIS A 12 -2.90 -17.02 32.29
C HIS A 12 -2.72 -17.14 30.76
N ALA A 13 -3.40 -18.11 30.17
CA ALA A 13 -3.57 -18.17 28.74
C ALA A 13 -4.35 -16.90 28.34
N PHE A 14 -3.70 -16.00 27.60
CA PHE A 14 -4.39 -14.89 26.98
C PHE A 14 -5.59 -15.45 26.21
N PRO A 15 -6.80 -14.90 26.39
CA PRO A 15 -7.97 -15.36 25.67
C PRO A 15 -7.67 -15.24 24.17
N ALA A 16 -7.64 -16.37 23.48
CA ALA A 16 -7.51 -16.38 22.03
C ALA A 16 -8.64 -15.52 21.47
N THR A 17 -8.28 -14.42 20.79
CA THR A 17 -9.27 -13.54 20.17
C THR A 17 -10.12 -14.40 19.23
N PRO A 18 -11.45 -14.43 19.40
CA PRO A 18 -12.30 -15.27 18.57
C PRO A 18 -12.05 -14.92 17.10
N ALA A 19 -11.72 -15.93 16.30
CA ALA A 19 -11.51 -15.76 14.87
C ALA A 19 -12.81 -15.23 14.26
N ILE A 20 -12.80 -14.00 13.76
CA ILE A 20 -13.96 -13.41 13.09
C ILE A 20 -14.21 -14.21 11.81
N PRO A 21 -15.39 -14.84 11.65
CA PRO A 21 -15.70 -15.65 10.47
C PRO A 21 -15.49 -14.84 9.18
N GLY A 22 -14.64 -15.33 8.28
CA GLY A 22 -14.34 -14.70 7.00
C GLY A 22 -13.15 -13.72 6.98
N ARG A 23 -12.39 -13.59 8.08
CA ARG A 23 -11.07 -12.94 8.06
C ARG A 23 -9.98 -13.92 7.62
N ILE A 24 -9.05 -13.43 6.81
CA ILE A 24 -7.91 -14.21 6.30
C ILE A 24 -6.64 -13.64 6.92
N ASN A 25 -6.08 -14.35 7.90
CA ASN A 25 -5.00 -13.86 8.76
C ASN A 25 -3.75 -13.43 7.99
N TRP A 26 -3.36 -14.15 6.93
CA TRP A 26 -2.20 -13.78 6.13
C TRP A 26 -2.39 -12.44 5.42
N ILE A 27 -3.62 -12.11 4.99
CA ILE A 27 -3.90 -10.83 4.34
C ILE A 27 -3.72 -9.66 5.33
N ASP A 28 -4.19 -9.85 6.57
CA ASP A 28 -4.02 -8.84 7.62
C ASP A 28 -2.52 -8.69 7.99
N ALA A 29 -1.77 -9.80 8.04
CA ALA A 29 -0.32 -9.76 8.22
C ALA A 29 0.40 -9.03 7.07
N THR A 30 0.02 -9.28 5.81
CA THR A 30 0.65 -8.61 4.66
C THR A 30 0.34 -7.11 4.63
N LYS A 31 -0.87 -6.69 5.01
CA LYS A 31 -1.20 -5.27 5.19
C LYS A 31 -0.32 -4.64 6.27
N GLY A 32 -0.21 -5.28 7.42
CA GLY A 32 0.63 -4.81 8.52
C GLY A 32 2.09 -4.67 8.11
N LEU A 33 2.64 -5.68 7.44
CA LEU A 33 4.00 -5.66 6.89
C LEU A 33 4.20 -4.48 5.93
N THR A 34 3.24 -4.25 5.03
CA THR A 34 3.33 -3.15 4.05
C THR A 34 3.28 -1.78 4.73
N ILE A 35 2.42 -1.61 5.74
CA ILE A 35 2.36 -0.36 6.53
C ILE A 35 3.68 -0.13 7.26
N MET A 36 4.25 -1.17 7.88
CA MET A 36 5.56 -1.06 8.54
C MET A 36 6.64 -0.61 7.57
N MET A 37 6.71 -1.19 6.37
CA MET A 37 7.68 -0.79 5.33
C MET A 37 7.55 0.69 4.94
N VAL A 38 6.31 1.21 4.84
CA VAL A 38 6.06 2.63 4.54
C VAL A 38 6.47 3.53 5.70
N VAL A 39 6.13 3.15 6.94
CA VAL A 39 6.48 3.91 8.14
C VAL A 39 7.99 3.97 8.31
N THR A 40 8.70 2.84 8.16
CA THR A 40 10.16 2.79 8.20
C THR A 40 10.76 3.75 7.18
N MET A 41 10.25 3.79 5.95
CA MET A 41 10.73 4.71 4.91
C MET A 41 10.54 6.19 5.28
N HIS A 42 9.38 6.58 5.81
CA HIS A 42 9.15 7.98 6.20
C HIS A 42 10.02 8.41 7.38
N ILE A 43 10.23 7.52 8.36
CA ILE A 43 11.12 7.78 9.49
C ILE A 43 12.56 7.89 8.97
N SER A 44 13.03 6.95 8.14
CA SER A 44 14.39 6.97 7.59
C SER A 44 14.68 8.25 6.81
N LEU A 45 13.76 8.70 5.94
CA LEU A 45 13.92 9.94 5.18
C LEU A 45 13.92 11.18 6.08
N GLY A 46 13.01 11.25 7.07
CA GLY A 46 12.98 12.35 8.02
C GLY A 46 14.26 12.43 8.86
N THR A 47 14.74 11.29 9.34
CA THR A 47 15.99 11.18 10.10
C THR A 47 17.21 11.54 9.23
N GLN A 48 17.22 11.13 7.96
CA GLN A 48 18.30 11.48 7.02
C GLN A 48 18.36 13.00 6.78
N ALA A 49 17.22 13.63 6.57
CA ALA A 49 17.13 15.08 6.38
C ALA A 49 17.65 15.86 7.61
N MET A 50 17.45 15.33 8.82
CA MET A 50 17.87 15.99 10.06
C MET A 50 19.34 15.74 10.43
N LEU A 51 19.85 14.54 10.19
CA LEU A 51 21.22 14.16 10.59
C LEU A 51 22.27 14.40 9.49
N GLY A 52 21.85 14.65 8.24
CA GLY A 52 22.75 14.93 7.12
C GLY A 52 23.65 13.76 6.70
N GLY A 53 23.47 12.57 7.25
CA GLY A 53 24.24 11.37 6.93
C GLY A 53 23.63 10.56 5.79
N SER A 54 24.41 10.25 4.75
CA SER A 54 24.01 9.38 3.63
C SER A 54 23.99 7.90 3.97
N ASP A 55 24.74 7.47 4.99
CA ASP A 55 25.09 6.07 5.20
C ASP A 55 24.32 5.47 6.37
N MET A 56 23.00 5.30 6.19
CA MET A 56 22.17 4.59 7.16
C MET A 56 21.64 3.30 6.54
N TRP A 57 21.93 2.17 7.20
CA TRP A 57 21.42 0.84 6.80
C TRP A 57 19.89 0.81 6.63
N LEU A 58 19.18 1.67 7.38
CA LEU A 58 17.73 1.86 7.29
C LEU A 58 17.30 2.49 5.96
N VAL A 59 18.10 3.38 5.35
CA VAL A 59 17.86 3.93 4.02
C VAL A 59 18.06 2.85 2.97
N ASP A 60 19.16 2.09 3.05
CA ASP A 60 19.42 0.95 2.16
C ASP A 60 18.31 -0.09 2.21
N PHE A 61 17.84 -0.42 3.41
CA PHE A 61 16.70 -1.32 3.59
C PHE A 61 15.43 -0.77 2.92
N THR A 62 15.14 0.53 3.06
CA THR A 62 13.95 1.12 2.43
C THR A 62 14.03 1.20 0.91
N ASN A 63 15.23 1.33 0.36
CA ASN A 63 15.51 1.24 -1.08
C ASN A 63 15.35 -0.19 -1.59
N PHE A 64 15.86 -1.17 -0.85
CA PHE A 64 15.68 -2.59 -1.17
C PHE A 64 14.21 -3.00 -1.18
N VAL A 65 13.42 -2.49 -0.23
CA VAL A 65 12.00 -2.85 -0.09
C VAL A 65 11.07 -2.02 -1.01
N ARG A 66 11.57 -0.92 -1.59
CA ARG A 66 10.83 -0.04 -2.53
C ARG A 66 10.04 -0.77 -3.62
N PRO A 67 10.61 -1.70 -4.40
CA PRO A 67 9.88 -2.37 -5.48
C PRO A 67 8.75 -3.29 -4.98
N PHE A 68 8.79 -3.74 -3.73
CA PHE A 68 7.77 -4.63 -3.18
C PHE A 68 6.62 -3.87 -2.52
N ARG A 69 6.92 -2.81 -1.77
CA ARG A 69 5.94 -2.14 -0.90
C ARG A 69 4.72 -1.60 -1.68
N VAL A 70 4.96 -0.98 -2.83
CA VAL A 70 3.91 -0.26 -3.59
C VAL A 70 3.04 -1.24 -4.38
N PRO A 71 3.60 -2.17 -5.19
CA PRO A 71 2.79 -3.14 -5.93
C PRO A 71 2.01 -4.10 -5.02
N LEU A 72 2.64 -4.56 -3.93
CA LEU A 72 2.02 -5.51 -3.01
C LEU A 72 0.75 -4.92 -2.38
N PHE A 73 0.80 -3.64 -2.01
CA PHE A 73 -0.39 -2.98 -1.49
C PHE A 73 -1.53 -2.94 -2.50
N PHE A 74 -1.24 -2.54 -3.74
CA PHE A 74 -2.27 -2.42 -4.79
C PHE A 74 -2.87 -3.77 -5.18
N ILE A 75 -2.07 -4.83 -5.19
CA ILE A 75 -2.57 -6.20 -5.41
C ILE A 75 -3.54 -6.59 -4.29
N ILE A 76 -3.19 -6.36 -3.02
CA ILE A 76 -4.07 -6.64 -1.88
C ILE A 76 -5.33 -5.78 -1.95
N ALA A 77 -5.22 -4.52 -2.32
CA ALA A 77 -6.37 -3.66 -2.53
C ALA A 77 -7.32 -4.18 -3.62
N GLY A 78 -6.77 -4.65 -4.75
CA GLY A 78 -7.51 -5.30 -5.83
C GLY A 78 -8.22 -6.58 -5.38
N LEU A 79 -7.60 -7.38 -4.52
CA LEU A 79 -8.21 -8.56 -3.92
C LEU A 79 -9.49 -8.23 -3.14
N PHE A 80 -9.49 -7.14 -2.38
CA PHE A 80 -10.69 -6.65 -1.70
C PHE A 80 -11.69 -5.96 -2.64
N ALA A 81 -11.21 -5.41 -3.76
CA ALA A 81 -12.05 -4.79 -4.76
C ALA A 81 -13.04 -5.78 -5.37
N ALA A 82 -12.62 -7.02 -5.65
CA ALA A 82 -13.51 -8.05 -6.20
C ALA A 82 -14.82 -8.21 -5.39
N LYS A 83 -14.73 -8.23 -4.06
CA LYS A 83 -15.90 -8.30 -3.15
C LYS A 83 -16.64 -6.97 -3.06
N ALA A 84 -15.93 -5.84 -3.04
CA ALA A 84 -16.53 -4.50 -2.99
C ALA A 84 -17.33 -4.16 -4.25
N LEU A 85 -16.91 -4.66 -5.42
CA LEU A 85 -17.59 -4.46 -6.71
C LEU A 85 -18.95 -5.18 -6.79
N GLN A 86 -19.20 -6.19 -5.95
CA GLN A 86 -20.49 -6.89 -5.87
C GLN A 86 -21.52 -6.15 -4.98
N ALA A 87 -21.09 -5.22 -4.12
CA ALA A 87 -21.99 -4.47 -3.25
C ALA A 87 -22.87 -3.47 -4.03
N ASN A 88 -24.01 -3.05 -3.48
CA ASN A 88 -24.86 -2.01 -4.09
C ASN A 88 -24.13 -0.66 -4.24
N TRP A 89 -24.48 0.13 -5.27
CA TRP A 89 -23.83 1.42 -5.59
C TRP A 89 -23.77 2.38 -4.39
N ARG A 90 -24.88 2.52 -3.65
CA ARG A 90 -24.97 3.37 -2.45
C ARG A 90 -24.02 2.91 -1.34
N LYS A 91 -24.00 1.60 -1.06
CA LYS A 91 -23.14 1.01 -0.03
C LYS A 91 -21.66 1.09 -0.40
N PHE A 92 -21.35 0.97 -1.69
CA PHE A 92 -19.99 1.11 -2.21
C PHE A 92 -19.47 2.54 -2.05
N LEU A 93 -20.24 3.53 -2.47
CA LEU A 93 -19.90 4.95 -2.32
C LEU A 93 -19.69 5.30 -0.85
N ASP A 94 -20.63 4.94 0.02
CA ASP A 94 -20.57 5.28 1.45
C ASP A 94 -19.39 4.61 2.17
N THR A 95 -19.24 3.28 2.02
CA THR A 95 -18.23 2.52 2.78
C THR A 95 -16.81 2.66 2.24
N LYS A 96 -16.63 3.03 0.96
CA LYS A 96 -15.30 3.12 0.33
C LYS A 96 -14.95 4.55 -0.03
N ILE A 97 -15.70 5.14 -0.95
CA ILE A 97 -15.34 6.45 -1.51
C ILE A 97 -15.51 7.54 -0.45
N LEU A 98 -16.64 7.60 0.24
CA LEU A 98 -16.92 8.62 1.23
C LEU A 98 -16.03 8.47 2.46
N HIS A 99 -15.79 7.23 2.90
CA HIS A 99 -14.87 6.96 4.00
C HIS A 99 -13.43 7.38 3.67
N PHE A 100 -12.92 7.03 2.47
CA PHE A 100 -11.58 7.45 2.06
C PHE A 100 -11.49 8.94 1.78
N ALA A 101 -12.52 9.56 1.20
CA ALA A 101 -12.59 10.99 0.98
C ALA A 101 -12.62 11.74 2.32
N TYR A 102 -13.44 11.32 3.27
CA TYR A 102 -13.48 11.89 4.62
C TYR A 102 -12.12 11.80 5.29
N PHE A 103 -11.50 10.61 5.27
CA PHE A 103 -10.18 10.40 5.87
C PHE A 103 -9.10 11.24 5.19
N TYR A 104 -9.17 11.36 3.85
CA TYR A 104 -8.29 12.22 3.06
C TYR A 104 -8.43 13.69 3.45
N PHE A 105 -9.64 14.25 3.41
CA PHE A 105 -9.89 15.65 3.73
C PHE A 105 -9.52 15.98 5.17
N LEU A 106 -9.89 15.12 6.12
CA LEU A 106 -9.54 15.28 7.54
C LEU A 106 -8.02 15.41 7.73
N TRP A 107 -7.25 14.50 7.12
CA TRP A 107 -5.80 14.52 7.22
C TRP A 107 -5.15 15.63 6.41
N ALA A 108 -5.68 15.96 5.23
CA ALA A 108 -5.15 17.03 4.41
C ALA A 108 -5.30 18.39 5.11
N VAL A 109 -6.45 18.64 5.74
CA VAL A 109 -6.68 19.84 6.57
C VAL A 109 -5.75 19.85 7.77
N LEU A 110 -5.56 18.70 8.45
CA LEU A 110 -4.65 18.62 9.59
C LEU A 110 -3.20 18.92 9.20
N GLN A 111 -2.70 18.33 8.10
CA GLN A 111 -1.36 18.59 7.59
C GLN A 111 -1.17 20.04 7.17
N LEU A 112 -2.15 20.62 6.49
CA LEU A 112 -2.13 22.03 6.10
C LEU A 112 -2.13 22.94 7.34
N GLY A 113 -2.97 22.63 8.34
CA GLY A 113 -3.03 23.38 9.59
C GLY A 113 -1.70 23.37 10.36
N ILE A 114 -1.04 22.21 10.44
CA ILE A 114 0.28 22.10 11.07
C ILE A 114 1.33 22.91 10.29
N LYS A 115 1.34 22.83 8.96
CA LYS A 115 2.28 23.60 8.11
C LYS A 115 2.07 25.11 8.22
N LEU A 116 0.83 25.57 8.31
CA LEU A 116 0.50 26.98 8.51
C LEU A 116 0.87 27.47 9.93
N ALA A 117 0.78 26.60 10.94
CA ALA A 117 1.11 26.92 12.33
C ALA A 117 2.62 26.92 12.61
N LEU A 118 3.43 26.23 11.81
CA LEU A 118 4.89 26.15 11.93
C LEU A 118 5.59 26.76 10.69
N PRO A 119 5.53 28.10 10.50
CA PRO A 119 6.22 28.76 9.41
C PRO A 119 7.74 28.74 9.65
N GLY A 120 8.48 27.90 8.91
CA GLY A 120 9.96 27.92 8.92
C GLY A 120 10.67 26.60 8.59
N GLU A 121 10.01 25.45 8.71
CA GLU A 121 10.64 24.11 8.58
C GLU A 121 10.40 23.43 7.22
N GLY A 122 9.91 24.17 6.20
CA GLY A 122 9.60 23.59 4.89
C GLY A 122 9.66 24.58 3.75
N ASN A 123 10.36 24.22 2.68
CA ASN A 123 10.61 24.98 1.45
C ASN A 123 9.36 25.22 0.57
N HIS A 124 8.17 25.43 1.14
CA HIS A 124 6.97 25.72 0.37
C HIS A 124 6.21 26.91 0.99
N ASN A 125 6.17 28.03 0.28
CA ASN A 125 5.27 29.16 0.54
C ASN A 125 3.83 28.71 0.24
N LEU A 126 3.24 27.92 1.15
CA LEU A 126 1.87 27.44 0.99
C LEU A 126 0.89 28.54 1.35
N GLY A 127 0.09 28.96 0.38
CA GLY A 127 -0.96 29.96 0.53
C GLY A 127 -2.34 29.34 0.73
N LEU A 128 -3.32 30.16 1.12
CA LEU A 128 -4.75 29.77 1.13
C LEU A 128 -5.25 29.30 -0.26
N ALA A 129 -4.54 29.66 -1.34
CA ALA A 129 -4.84 29.23 -2.70
C ALA A 129 -4.57 27.72 -2.92
N ASP A 130 -3.62 27.12 -2.21
CA ASP A 130 -3.31 25.69 -2.30
C ASP A 130 -4.45 24.82 -1.72
N PHE A 131 -5.32 25.41 -0.91
CA PHE A 131 -6.56 24.77 -0.47
C PHE A 131 -7.48 24.40 -1.64
N TRP A 132 -7.42 25.14 -2.75
CA TRP A 132 -8.22 24.86 -3.95
C TRP A 132 -7.58 23.78 -4.84
N LEU A 133 -6.27 23.57 -4.71
CA LEU A 133 -5.52 22.52 -5.41
C LEU A 133 -5.55 21.19 -4.64
N LEU A 134 -5.81 21.20 -3.34
CA LEU A 134 -5.97 20.03 -2.47
C LEU A 134 -6.79 18.86 -3.06
N PRO A 135 -7.90 19.08 -3.79
CA PRO A 135 -8.68 17.99 -4.40
C PRO A 135 -8.02 17.35 -5.62
N PHE A 136 -7.08 18.06 -6.25
CA PHE A 136 -6.47 17.71 -7.53
C PHE A 136 -5.02 17.25 -7.39
N GLU A 137 -4.28 17.83 -6.44
CA GLU A 137 -2.89 17.51 -6.16
C GLU A 137 -2.76 17.03 -4.71
N PRO A 138 -2.71 15.71 -4.47
CA PRO A 138 -2.59 15.19 -3.13
C PRO A 138 -1.18 15.41 -2.59
N PHE A 139 -1.08 15.78 -1.30
CA PHE A 139 0.21 15.80 -0.61
C PHE A 139 0.93 14.45 -0.76
N ALA A 140 2.25 14.49 -0.90
CA ALA A 140 3.10 13.32 -1.14
C ALA A 140 2.98 12.18 -0.10
N THR A 141 2.29 12.38 1.02
CA THR A 141 1.97 11.33 2.00
C THR A 141 0.54 10.78 1.88
N LEU A 142 -0.38 11.53 1.27
CA LEU A 142 -1.82 11.20 1.17
C LEU A 142 -2.25 10.71 -0.22
N TRP A 143 -1.39 10.85 -1.25
CA TRP A 143 -1.66 10.43 -2.63
C TRP A 143 -2.17 9.00 -2.73
N PHE A 144 -1.72 8.14 -1.83
CA PHE A 144 -2.05 6.73 -1.85
C PHE A 144 -3.52 6.44 -1.55
N ILE A 145 -4.10 7.14 -0.56
CA ILE A 145 -5.51 6.97 -0.18
C ILE A 145 -6.39 7.50 -1.30
N TYR A 146 -5.96 8.61 -1.92
CA TYR A 146 -6.59 9.19 -3.10
C TYR A 146 -6.57 8.22 -4.29
N ALA A 147 -5.41 7.66 -4.63
CA ALA A 147 -5.24 6.68 -5.70
C ALA A 147 -6.10 5.43 -5.45
N LEU A 148 -6.22 5.00 -4.20
CA LEU A 148 -7.08 3.88 -3.83
C LEU A 148 -8.55 4.20 -4.14
N ALA A 149 -9.06 5.33 -3.67
CA ALA A 149 -10.43 5.76 -3.96
C ALA A 149 -10.69 5.84 -5.48
N LEU A 150 -9.73 6.39 -6.22
CA LEU A 150 -9.79 6.50 -7.68
C LEU A 150 -9.79 5.14 -8.38
N PHE A 151 -8.91 4.21 -7.99
CA PHE A 151 -8.86 2.86 -8.54
C PHE A 151 -10.13 2.07 -8.28
N PHE A 152 -10.68 2.17 -7.06
CA PHE A 152 -11.95 1.55 -6.73
C PHE A 152 -13.09 2.13 -7.56
N LEU A 153 -13.16 3.46 -7.70
CA LEU A 153 -14.16 4.14 -8.53
C LEU A 153 -14.02 3.72 -10.00
N MET A 154 -12.81 3.73 -10.55
CA MET A 154 -12.58 3.42 -11.96
C MET A 154 -12.89 1.96 -12.26
N ALA A 155 -12.41 1.01 -11.44
CA ALA A 155 -12.73 -0.41 -11.62
C ALA A 155 -14.24 -0.69 -11.52
N ARG A 156 -14.96 0.08 -10.70
CA ARG A 156 -16.42 0.00 -10.60
C ARG A 156 -17.11 0.55 -11.86
N LEU A 157 -16.64 1.67 -12.40
CA LEU A 157 -17.17 2.29 -13.63
C LEU A 157 -16.91 1.41 -14.86
N THR A 158 -15.73 0.84 -14.96
CA THR A 158 -15.31 -0.01 -16.07
C THR A 158 -15.71 -1.48 -15.89
N ARG A 159 -16.55 -1.83 -14.91
CA ARG A 159 -16.94 -3.23 -14.64
C ARG A 159 -17.61 -3.95 -15.82
N ALA A 160 -18.16 -3.19 -16.77
CA ALA A 160 -18.78 -3.72 -17.98
C ALA A 160 -17.78 -3.99 -19.11
N VAL A 161 -16.55 -3.51 -18.98
CA VAL A 161 -15.49 -3.68 -19.96
C VAL A 161 -14.83 -5.05 -19.78
N PRO A 162 -14.47 -5.77 -20.85
CA PRO A 162 -13.76 -7.03 -20.74
C PRO A 162 -12.42 -6.86 -20.00
N PRO A 163 -12.06 -7.80 -19.10
CA PRO A 163 -10.80 -7.78 -18.36
C PRO A 163 -9.55 -7.59 -19.22
N ALA A 164 -9.52 -8.22 -20.39
CA ALA A 164 -8.39 -8.13 -21.32
C ALA A 164 -8.17 -6.69 -21.82
N VAL A 165 -9.25 -5.97 -22.13
CA VAL A 165 -9.17 -4.57 -22.58
C VAL A 165 -8.66 -3.68 -21.46
N MET A 166 -9.11 -3.91 -20.22
CA MET A 166 -8.62 -3.17 -19.06
C MET A 166 -7.14 -3.43 -18.77
N LEU A 167 -6.68 -4.67 -18.89
CA LEU A 167 -5.28 -5.03 -18.68
C LEU A 167 -4.38 -4.48 -19.80
N VAL A 168 -4.83 -4.51 -21.05
CA VAL A 168 -4.09 -3.89 -22.17
C VAL A 168 -4.03 -2.38 -21.99
N PHE A 169 -5.12 -1.73 -21.60
CA PHE A 169 -5.13 -0.30 -21.31
C PHE A 169 -4.18 0.06 -20.17
N ALA A 170 -4.21 -0.68 -19.06
CA ALA A 170 -3.32 -0.46 -17.93
C ALA A 170 -1.86 -0.76 -18.28
N GLY A 171 -1.60 -1.78 -19.10
CA GLY A 171 -0.26 -2.09 -19.62
C GLY A 171 0.26 -1.01 -20.56
N ALA A 172 -0.60 -0.45 -21.40
CA ALA A 172 -0.25 0.68 -22.27
C ALA A 172 0.06 1.94 -21.44
N LEU A 173 -0.74 2.25 -20.41
CA LEU A 173 -0.45 3.35 -19.48
C LEU A 173 0.88 3.15 -18.74
N TYR A 174 1.16 1.93 -18.29
CA TYR A 174 2.41 1.59 -17.63
C TYR A 174 3.61 1.73 -18.58
N ALA A 175 3.47 1.30 -19.84
CA ALA A 175 4.52 1.39 -20.85
C ALA A 175 4.74 2.82 -21.37
N ALA A 176 3.70 3.66 -21.32
CA ALA A 176 3.75 5.03 -21.80
C ALA A 176 4.57 5.96 -20.89
N ASP A 177 4.91 5.53 -19.67
CA ASP A 177 5.78 6.25 -18.73
C ASP A 177 5.37 7.73 -18.60
N ILE A 178 4.08 7.95 -18.32
CA ILE A 178 3.45 9.27 -18.33
C ILE A 178 3.94 10.06 -17.12
N HIS A 179 4.67 11.15 -17.39
CA HIS A 179 5.12 12.14 -16.41
C HIS A 179 4.45 13.48 -16.71
N THR A 180 3.25 13.67 -16.17
CA THR A 180 2.46 14.90 -16.35
C THR A 180 2.76 15.94 -15.28
N GLY A 181 3.52 15.58 -14.24
CA GLY A 181 3.78 16.44 -13.08
C GLY A 181 2.61 16.49 -12.09
N TRP A 182 1.58 15.69 -12.32
CA TRP A 182 0.43 15.54 -11.43
C TRP A 182 0.50 14.17 -10.78
N THR A 183 0.83 14.14 -9.49
CA THR A 183 0.99 12.90 -8.70
C THR A 183 -0.20 11.96 -8.82
N ALA A 184 -1.43 12.47 -8.92
CA ALA A 184 -2.60 11.61 -9.09
C ALA A 184 -2.59 10.83 -10.42
N VAL A 185 -2.16 11.46 -11.52
CA VAL A 185 -2.21 10.92 -12.88
C VAL A 185 -1.04 9.98 -13.15
N ASP A 186 0.15 10.39 -12.72
CA ASP A 186 1.39 9.62 -12.92
C ASP A 186 1.31 8.31 -12.12
N GLU A 187 0.85 8.41 -10.86
CA GLU A 187 0.67 7.25 -10.00
C GLU A 187 -0.50 6.36 -10.42
N PHE A 188 -1.55 6.93 -11.01
CA PHE A 188 -2.61 6.14 -11.62
C PHE A 188 -2.07 5.30 -12.78
N SER A 189 -1.35 5.96 -13.71
CA SER A 189 -0.85 5.34 -14.94
C SER A 189 0.18 4.24 -14.65
N GLY A 190 1.07 4.46 -13.68
CA GLY A 190 2.09 3.49 -13.31
C GLY A 190 1.60 2.32 -12.44
N ARG A 191 0.46 2.43 -11.75
CA ARG A 191 0.08 1.45 -10.70
C ARG A 191 -1.27 0.77 -10.90
N PHE A 192 -2.11 1.29 -11.79
CA PHE A 192 -3.42 0.69 -12.07
C PHE A 192 -3.31 -0.78 -12.51
N ILE A 193 -2.23 -1.15 -13.21
CA ILE A 193 -1.96 -2.54 -13.62
C ILE A 193 -1.84 -3.50 -12.43
N PHE A 194 -1.17 -3.11 -11.34
CA PHE A 194 -1.01 -3.96 -10.15
C PHE A 194 -2.34 -4.13 -9.41
N PHE A 195 -3.16 -3.08 -9.38
CA PHE A 195 -4.50 -3.16 -8.82
C PHE A 195 -5.39 -4.11 -9.63
N LEU A 196 -5.37 -4.01 -10.96
CA LEU A 196 -6.13 -4.91 -11.84
C LEU A 196 -5.63 -6.34 -11.80
N ALA A 197 -4.32 -6.55 -11.64
CA ALA A 197 -3.74 -7.87 -11.42
C ALA A 197 -4.32 -8.48 -10.14
N GLY A 198 -4.35 -7.74 -9.02
CA GLY A 198 -4.97 -8.23 -7.78
C GLY A 198 -6.48 -8.50 -7.90
N LEU A 199 -7.20 -7.69 -8.67
CA LEU A 199 -8.63 -7.86 -8.92
C LEU A 199 -8.93 -9.16 -9.67
N HIS A 200 -8.25 -9.40 -10.79
CA HIS A 200 -8.51 -10.53 -11.69
C HIS A 200 -7.79 -11.81 -11.25
N ALA A 201 -6.61 -11.71 -10.67
CA ALA A 201 -5.86 -12.84 -10.14
C ALA A 201 -6.30 -13.22 -8.71
N SER A 202 -7.38 -12.66 -8.18
CA SER A 202 -7.84 -12.92 -6.80
C SER A 202 -7.93 -14.40 -6.44
N ARG A 203 -8.49 -15.25 -7.33
CA ARG A 203 -8.54 -16.71 -7.14
C ARG A 203 -7.14 -17.33 -7.18
N PHE A 204 -6.34 -16.96 -8.18
CA PHE A 204 -4.96 -17.45 -8.32
C PHE A 204 -4.10 -17.11 -7.10
N VAL A 205 -4.22 -15.90 -6.55
CA VAL A 205 -3.48 -15.48 -5.35
C VAL A 205 -3.90 -16.29 -4.13
N LEU A 206 -5.19 -16.58 -3.97
CA LEU A 206 -5.70 -17.41 -2.88
C LEU A 206 -5.26 -18.87 -3.03
N ASP A 207 -5.30 -19.41 -4.25
CA ASP A 207 -4.87 -20.78 -4.55
C ASP A 207 -3.34 -20.93 -4.38
N PHE A 208 -2.58 -19.94 -4.82
CA PHE A 208 -1.13 -19.87 -4.60
C PHE A 208 -0.78 -19.74 -3.11
N ALA A 209 -1.51 -18.93 -2.35
CA ALA A 209 -1.34 -18.83 -0.90
C ALA A 209 -1.61 -20.18 -0.20
N ASN A 210 -2.66 -20.89 -0.61
CA ASN A 210 -2.91 -22.24 -0.10
C ASN A 210 -1.79 -23.21 -0.50
N TRP A 211 -1.34 -23.19 -1.76
CA TRP A 211 -0.26 -24.04 -2.22
C TRP A 211 1.06 -23.81 -1.47
N THR A 212 1.43 -22.56 -1.22
CA THR A 212 2.64 -22.19 -0.46
C THR A 212 2.57 -22.58 1.02
N SER A 213 1.38 -22.58 1.63
CA SER A 213 1.20 -23.08 3.00
C SER A 213 1.49 -24.57 3.12
N ILE A 214 1.27 -25.33 2.04
CA ILE A 214 1.54 -26.77 1.95
C ILE A 214 3.00 -27.00 1.54
N HIS A 215 3.52 -26.24 0.57
CA HIS A 215 4.87 -26.40 0.00
C HIS A 215 5.85 -25.35 0.54
N LYS A 216 6.09 -25.36 1.85
CA LYS A 216 6.91 -24.35 2.54
C LYS A 216 8.33 -24.20 1.97
N VAL A 217 8.97 -25.31 1.59
CA VAL A 217 10.33 -25.29 1.01
C VAL A 217 10.34 -24.60 -0.35
N ALA A 218 9.38 -24.93 -1.22
CA ALA A 218 9.26 -24.28 -2.52
C ALA A 218 8.90 -22.79 -2.39
N ALA A 219 8.05 -22.44 -1.42
CA ALA A 219 7.73 -21.04 -1.11
C ALA A 219 8.97 -20.26 -0.66
N LEU A 220 9.83 -20.86 0.18
CA LEU A 220 11.10 -20.26 0.61
C LEU A 220 12.06 -20.11 -0.58
N SER A 221 12.17 -21.11 -1.45
CA SER A 221 13.01 -21.04 -2.65
C SER A 221 12.55 -19.95 -3.62
N ILE A 222 11.24 -19.83 -3.88
CA ILE A 222 10.68 -18.78 -4.75
C ILE A 222 10.91 -17.40 -4.14
N THR A 223 10.68 -17.25 -2.84
CA THR A 223 10.90 -15.97 -2.15
C THR A 223 12.38 -15.59 -2.18
N SER A 224 13.28 -16.55 -1.93
CA SER A 224 14.74 -16.34 -1.98
C SER A 224 15.21 -16.00 -3.40
N LEU A 225 14.69 -16.68 -4.43
CA LEU A 225 14.95 -16.37 -5.84
C LEU A 225 14.44 -14.98 -6.23
N GLY A 226 13.24 -14.59 -5.76
CA GLY A 226 12.69 -13.26 -6.01
C GLY A 226 13.51 -12.16 -5.34
N LEU A 227 13.91 -12.36 -4.08
CA LEU A 227 14.74 -11.42 -3.33
C LEU A 227 16.13 -11.27 -3.96
N THR A 228 16.74 -12.38 -4.37
CA THR A 228 18.05 -12.35 -5.06
C THR A 228 17.96 -11.72 -6.43
N ALA A 229 16.91 -11.97 -7.22
CA ALA A 229 16.70 -11.31 -8.50
C ALA A 229 16.57 -9.79 -8.32
N VAL A 230 15.81 -9.32 -7.33
CA VAL A 230 15.67 -7.88 -7.05
C VAL A 230 16.99 -7.28 -6.56
N PHE A 231 17.71 -7.97 -5.67
CA PHE A 231 19.03 -7.53 -5.23
C PHE A 231 20.01 -7.41 -6.40
N VAL A 232 20.02 -8.39 -7.31
CA VAL A 232 20.88 -8.37 -8.50
C VAL A 232 20.48 -7.26 -9.46
N LEU A 233 19.17 -7.07 -9.71
CA LEU A 233 18.69 -6.00 -10.58
C LEU A 233 19.02 -4.61 -10.03
N GLN A 234 18.92 -4.41 -8.72
CA GLN A 234 19.26 -3.14 -8.08
C GLN A 234 20.77 -2.84 -8.06
N ASN A 235 21.62 -3.87 -8.02
CA ASN A 235 23.07 -3.71 -8.01
C ASN A 235 23.73 -3.73 -9.41
N ASN A 236 23.14 -4.42 -10.39
CA ASN A 236 23.71 -4.56 -11.74
C ASN A 236 23.11 -3.59 -12.76
N VAL A 237 21.88 -3.12 -12.54
CA VAL A 237 21.30 -2.07 -13.38
C VAL A 237 21.53 -0.77 -12.64
N VAL A 238 22.38 0.10 -13.19
CA VAL A 238 22.27 1.55 -12.95
C VAL A 238 20.90 1.93 -13.49
N LEU A 239 19.86 1.67 -12.71
CA LEU A 239 18.58 2.30 -12.95
C LEU A 239 18.89 3.76 -12.64
N GLU A 240 19.09 4.57 -13.69
CA GLU A 240 18.79 5.99 -13.56
C GLU A 240 17.49 6.09 -12.75
N PRO A 241 17.43 6.96 -11.74
CA PRO A 241 16.35 6.97 -10.79
C PRO A 241 15.04 7.36 -11.49
N ARG A 242 14.36 6.37 -12.07
CA ARG A 242 13.05 6.46 -12.75
C ARG A 242 11.90 6.79 -11.80
N PHE A 243 12.21 7.15 -10.56
CA PHE A 243 11.25 7.39 -9.49
C PHE A 243 11.64 8.61 -8.64
N ASP A 244 12.42 9.53 -9.20
CA ASP A 244 12.63 10.85 -8.63
C ASP A 244 11.60 11.81 -9.23
N GLN A 245 10.36 11.74 -8.74
CA GLN A 245 9.44 12.85 -8.47
C GLN A 245 8.45 12.40 -7.37
#